data_AF-A0A3B1CA76-F1
#
_entry.id   AF-A0A3B1CA76-F1
#
_cell.length_a   1.000
_cell.length_b   1.000
_cell.length_c   1.000
_cell.angle_alpha   90.00
_cell.angle_beta   90.00
_cell.angle_gamma   90.00
#
_symmetry.space_group_name_H-M   'P 1'
#
loop_
_entity.id
_entity.type
_entity.pdbx_description
1 polymer ?
#
loop_
_entity_poly.entity_id
_entity_poly.type
_entity_poly.pdbx_seq_one_letter_code
_entity_poly.pdbx_strand_id
1 'polypeptide(L)'
;MNSKSLVIIPTYNEIENIEPLIHKIHGVLPEISILVIDDNSCDGTAEMVEKIKSSDSRVDLIRRPEKLGLGTAYITGFKYAIEKGYDFIFEMDGDFSHDPVYLPAFLTAAKEADLVIGSRYIPGGGVVNWSFFRRLISIGGSIYSRLILSMPYKDLTGGFKCFRREALMAIPLDDVFSEGYSFQIEMTYRAHKKGMRIREIPIIFKERVGGKSKMSKKIFIEAIFRVWQIKLTSL
;
A
#
# COMPACT_ATOMS: atom_id res chain seq x y z
N MET A 1 -25.01 -3.55 -9.28
CA MET A 1 -24.30 -4.30 -8.21
C MET A 1 -23.45 -3.28 -7.46
N ASN A 2 -23.67 -3.10 -6.14
CA ASN A 2 -22.78 -2.26 -5.34
C ASN A 2 -21.43 -2.96 -5.23
N SER A 3 -20.40 -2.40 -5.86
CA SER A 3 -19.05 -2.94 -5.75
C SER A 3 -18.52 -2.77 -4.33
N LYS A 4 -18.05 -3.86 -3.73
CA LYS A 4 -17.49 -3.85 -2.36
C LYS A 4 -16.03 -3.41 -2.41
N SER A 5 -15.67 -2.45 -1.57
CA SER A 5 -14.30 -1.92 -1.51
C SER A 5 -13.72 -2.10 -0.12
N LEU A 6 -12.44 -2.45 -0.04
CA LEU A 6 -11.72 -2.68 1.21
C LEU A 6 -10.45 -1.83 1.27
N VAL A 7 -10.23 -1.12 2.37
CA VAL A 7 -8.94 -0.50 2.69
C VAL A 7 -8.18 -1.36 3.68
N ILE A 8 -7.01 -1.86 3.27
CA ILE A 8 -6.10 -2.62 4.13
C ILE A 8 -5.11 -1.64 4.76
N ILE A 9 -5.04 -1.64 6.08
CA ILE A 9 -4.17 -0.77 6.87
C ILE A 9 -3.29 -1.64 7.78
N PRO A 10 -2.02 -1.88 7.42
CA PRO A 10 -1.06 -2.50 8.31
C PRO A 10 -0.69 -1.55 9.46
N THR A 11 -0.69 -2.04 10.69
CA THR A 11 -0.37 -1.25 11.90
C THR A 11 0.70 -1.91 12.75
N TYR A 12 1.55 -1.07 13.35
CA TYR A 12 2.48 -1.46 14.40
C TYR A 12 2.77 -0.24 15.29
N ASN A 13 2.15 -0.21 16.47
CA ASN A 13 2.13 0.91 17.40
C ASN A 13 1.63 2.23 16.76
N GLU A 14 0.36 2.24 16.35
CA GLU A 14 -0.31 3.36 15.66
C GLU A 14 -1.55 3.86 16.43
N ILE A 15 -1.57 3.73 17.76
CA ILE A 15 -2.75 4.05 18.60
C ILE A 15 -3.27 5.48 18.39
N GLU A 16 -2.36 6.45 18.22
CA GLU A 16 -2.72 7.86 18.03
C GLU A 16 -3.39 8.13 16.67
N ASN A 17 -3.14 7.28 15.67
CA ASN A 17 -3.56 7.51 14.30
C ASN A 17 -4.77 6.68 13.88
N ILE A 18 -4.91 5.46 14.41
CA ILE A 18 -5.83 4.46 13.85
C ILE A 18 -7.31 4.88 13.91
N GLU A 19 -7.79 5.39 15.03
CA GLU A 19 -9.18 5.84 15.20
C GLU A 19 -9.48 7.09 14.34
N PRO A 20 -8.68 8.18 14.42
CA PRO A 20 -8.86 9.33 13.53
C PRO A 20 -8.81 8.97 12.04
N LEU A 21 -7.96 8.00 11.65
CA LEU A 21 -7.82 7.58 10.27
C LEU A 21 -9.08 6.85 9.78
N ILE A 22 -9.61 5.91 10.58
CA ILE A 22 -10.86 5.22 10.30
C ILE A 22 -12.00 6.22 10.10
N HIS A 23 -12.13 7.19 11.00
CA HIS A 23 -13.14 8.25 10.88
C HIS A 23 -12.96 9.08 9.60
N LYS A 24 -11.72 9.43 9.25
CA LYS A 24 -11.44 10.20 8.02
C LYS A 24 -11.79 9.39 6.77
N ILE A 25 -11.49 8.10 6.73
CA ILE A 25 -11.85 7.21 5.62
C ILE A 25 -13.37 7.16 5.46
N HIS A 26 -14.11 6.86 6.52
CA HIS A 26 -15.57 6.80 6.48
C HIS A 26 -16.22 8.17 6.21
N GLY A 27 -15.55 9.28 6.58
CA GLY A 27 -15.99 10.62 6.21
C GLY A 27 -15.91 10.91 4.71
N VAL A 28 -14.98 10.28 3.99
CA VAL A 28 -14.82 10.43 2.54
C VAL A 28 -15.63 9.37 1.78
N LEU A 29 -15.65 8.13 2.27
CA LEU A 29 -16.40 7.01 1.71
C LEU A 29 -17.15 6.27 2.83
N PRO A 30 -18.41 6.63 3.10
CA PRO A 30 -19.15 6.03 4.21
C PRO A 30 -19.29 4.51 4.11
N GLU A 31 -19.47 3.94 2.92
CA GLU A 31 -19.76 2.51 2.77
C GLU A 31 -18.51 1.62 2.61
N ILE A 32 -17.30 2.18 2.65
CA ILE A 32 -16.08 1.38 2.45
C ILE A 32 -15.78 0.53 3.68
N SER A 33 -15.32 -0.71 3.46
CA SER A 33 -14.83 -1.55 4.54
C SER A 33 -13.37 -1.26 4.82
N ILE A 34 -12.94 -1.47 6.06
CA ILE A 34 -11.57 -1.29 6.52
C ILE A 34 -11.11 -2.58 7.19
N LEU A 35 -9.96 -3.10 6.76
CA LEU A 35 -9.27 -4.20 7.43
C LEU A 35 -7.98 -3.66 8.03
N VAL A 36 -7.90 -3.68 9.36
CA VAL A 36 -6.65 -3.42 10.07
C VAL A 36 -5.89 -4.73 10.25
N ILE A 37 -4.60 -4.72 9.94
CA ILE A 37 -3.70 -5.86 10.16
C ILE A 37 -2.66 -5.44 11.16
N ASP A 38 -2.80 -5.92 12.39
CA ASP A 38 -1.97 -5.50 13.51
C ASP A 38 -0.85 -6.51 13.81
N ASP A 39 0.38 -6.00 13.87
CA ASP A 39 1.61 -6.75 14.07
C ASP A 39 1.97 -6.92 15.55
N ASN A 40 0.98 -7.29 16.36
CA ASN A 40 1.10 -7.42 17.82
C ASN A 40 1.59 -6.10 18.47
N SER A 41 0.86 -5.02 18.21
CA SER A 41 1.15 -3.71 18.80
C SER A 41 1.01 -3.75 20.33
N CYS A 42 1.96 -3.13 21.03
CA CYS A 42 1.99 -3.10 22.49
C CYS A 42 1.38 -1.82 23.09
N ASP A 43 0.88 -0.91 22.26
CA ASP A 43 0.40 0.43 22.64
C ASP A 43 -1.13 0.53 22.76
N GLY A 44 -1.86 -0.57 22.57
CA GLY A 44 -3.31 -0.59 22.58
C GLY A 44 -3.98 -0.44 21.20
N THR A 45 -3.21 -0.38 20.09
CA THR A 45 -3.75 -0.22 18.73
C THR A 45 -4.83 -1.28 18.43
N ALA A 46 -4.54 -2.55 18.69
CA ALA A 46 -5.46 -3.64 18.40
C ALA A 46 -6.74 -3.59 19.26
N GLU A 47 -6.63 -3.18 20.52
CA GLU A 47 -7.75 -3.00 21.45
C GLU A 47 -8.68 -1.88 20.99
N MET A 48 -8.11 -0.78 20.50
CA MET A 48 -8.88 0.32 19.94
C MET A 48 -9.69 -0.13 18.72
N VAL A 49 -9.06 -0.86 17.79
CA VAL A 49 -9.76 -1.35 16.60
C VAL A 49 -10.84 -2.36 16.97
N GLU A 50 -10.60 -3.25 17.93
CA GLU A 50 -11.61 -4.20 18.39
C GLU A 50 -12.84 -3.49 18.98
N LYS A 51 -12.60 -2.41 19.75
CA LYS A 51 -13.68 -1.56 20.26
C LYS A 51 -14.47 -0.92 19.12
N ILE A 52 -13.82 -0.36 18.11
CA ILE A 52 -14.50 0.24 16.94
C ILE A 52 -15.31 -0.82 16.20
N LYS A 53 -14.71 -1.97 15.89
CA LYS A 53 -15.35 -3.12 15.24
C LYS A 53 -16.63 -3.58 15.95
N SER A 54 -16.65 -3.55 17.29
CA SER A 54 -17.84 -3.92 18.07
C SER A 54 -19.04 -3.00 17.82
N SER A 55 -18.79 -1.77 17.35
CA SER A 55 -19.81 -0.76 17.03
C SER A 55 -19.98 -0.49 15.54
N ASP A 56 -19.03 -0.90 14.70
CA ASP A 56 -19.01 -0.65 13.26
C ASP A 56 -18.61 -1.91 12.47
N SER A 57 -19.61 -2.58 11.89
CA SER A 57 -19.41 -3.81 11.10
C SER A 57 -18.58 -3.65 9.82
N ARG A 58 -18.28 -2.41 9.40
CA ARG A 58 -17.41 -2.14 8.25
C ARG A 58 -15.93 -2.28 8.59
N VAL A 59 -15.57 -2.30 9.88
CA VAL A 59 -14.20 -2.41 10.37
C VAL A 59 -13.94 -3.85 10.81
N ASP A 60 -12.87 -4.45 10.32
CA ASP A 60 -12.38 -5.75 10.76
C ASP A 60 -10.91 -5.67 11.18
N LEU A 61 -10.48 -6.65 11.98
CA LEU A 61 -9.14 -6.73 12.55
C LEU A 61 -8.58 -8.13 12.39
N ILE A 62 -7.35 -8.21 11.88
CA ILE A 62 -6.51 -9.41 11.96
C ILE A 62 -5.32 -9.09 12.85
N ARG A 63 -5.20 -9.81 13.97
CA ARG A 63 -4.02 -9.76 14.84
C ARG A 63 -3.02 -10.83 14.39
N ARG A 64 -1.79 -10.43 14.13
CA ARG A 64 -0.67 -11.33 13.83
C ARG A 64 0.15 -11.59 15.09
N PRO A 65 0.85 -12.73 15.22
CA PRO A 65 1.52 -13.11 16.46
C PRO A 65 2.71 -12.20 16.80
N GLU A 66 3.32 -11.58 15.79
CA GLU A 66 4.49 -10.72 15.93
C GLU A 66 4.62 -9.78 14.73
N LYS A 67 5.70 -9.00 14.72
CA LYS A 67 6.05 -8.12 13.60
C LYS A 67 6.64 -8.91 12.44
N LEU A 68 5.76 -9.32 11.52
CA LEU A 68 6.10 -10.16 10.37
C LEU A 68 6.47 -9.39 9.10
N GLY A 69 6.31 -8.07 9.09
CA GLY A 69 6.70 -7.21 7.96
C GLY A 69 5.52 -6.71 7.13
N LEU A 70 5.79 -5.67 6.33
CA LEU A 70 4.76 -4.94 5.58
C LEU A 70 4.21 -5.78 4.41
N GLY A 71 5.10 -6.47 3.69
CA GLY A 71 4.71 -7.29 2.54
C GLY A 71 3.78 -8.41 2.98
N THR A 72 4.19 -9.18 3.99
CA THR A 72 3.34 -10.24 4.57
C THR A 72 2.01 -9.70 5.11
N ALA A 73 1.95 -8.47 5.63
CA ALA A 73 0.68 -7.88 6.10
C ALA A 73 -0.28 -7.70 4.92
N TYR A 74 0.18 -7.07 3.85
CA TYR A 74 -0.64 -6.87 2.66
C TYR A 74 -1.03 -8.20 2.00
N ILE A 75 -0.14 -9.20 1.94
CA ILE A 75 -0.51 -10.53 1.44
C ILE A 75 -1.65 -11.15 2.27
N THR A 76 -1.59 -11.08 3.61
CA THR A 76 -2.69 -11.52 4.48
C THR A 76 -3.99 -10.78 4.15
N GLY A 77 -3.92 -9.46 3.98
CA GLY A 77 -5.08 -8.64 3.63
C GLY A 77 -5.64 -8.94 2.25
N PHE A 78 -4.79 -9.17 1.25
CA PHE A 78 -5.20 -9.54 -0.10
C PHE A 78 -5.92 -10.88 -0.12
N LYS A 79 -5.40 -11.88 0.60
CA LYS A 79 -6.06 -13.18 0.73
C LYS A 79 -7.43 -13.05 1.39
N TYR A 80 -7.52 -12.31 2.49
CA TYR A 80 -8.80 -12.00 3.14
C TYR A 80 -9.76 -11.32 2.17
N ALA A 81 -9.28 -10.33 1.40
CA ALA A 81 -10.12 -9.57 0.48
C ALA A 81 -10.68 -10.45 -0.66
N ILE A 82 -9.85 -11.34 -1.20
CA ILE A 82 -10.25 -12.33 -2.21
C ILE A 82 -11.31 -13.28 -1.64
N GLU A 83 -11.07 -13.84 -0.45
CA GLU A 83 -11.98 -14.79 0.21
C GLU A 83 -13.36 -14.16 0.49
N LYS A 84 -13.39 -12.90 0.95
CA LYS A 84 -14.63 -12.16 1.24
C LYS A 84 -15.32 -11.59 0.00
N GLY A 85 -14.70 -11.71 -1.17
CA GLY A 85 -15.28 -11.24 -2.43
C GLY A 85 -15.39 -9.72 -2.55
N TYR A 86 -14.38 -8.99 -2.06
CA TYR A 86 -14.28 -7.54 -2.33
C TYR A 86 -13.85 -7.29 -3.76
N ASP A 87 -14.34 -6.25 -4.43
CA ASP A 87 -14.03 -5.93 -5.82
C ASP A 87 -12.79 -5.04 -5.96
N PHE A 88 -12.66 -4.06 -5.07
CA PHE A 88 -11.56 -3.09 -5.04
C PHE A 88 -10.81 -3.15 -3.71
N ILE A 89 -9.49 -3.34 -3.79
CA ILE A 89 -8.64 -3.61 -2.63
C ILE A 89 -7.56 -2.54 -2.57
N PHE A 90 -7.58 -1.73 -1.53
CA PHE A 90 -6.66 -0.64 -1.33
C PHE A 90 -5.54 -1.01 -0.37
N GLU A 91 -4.33 -0.62 -0.73
CA GLU A 91 -3.20 -0.53 0.18
C GLU A 91 -3.10 0.91 0.69
N MET A 92 -3.05 1.10 2.01
CA MET A 92 -2.90 2.43 2.59
C MET A 92 -2.20 2.39 3.95
N ASP A 93 -1.08 3.10 4.07
CA ASP A 93 -0.37 3.30 5.35
C ASP A 93 -1.25 3.95 6.44
N GLY A 94 -1.03 3.52 7.69
CA GLY A 94 -1.79 3.95 8.87
C GLY A 94 -1.42 5.32 9.47
N ASP A 95 -0.45 6.04 8.90
CA ASP A 95 0.21 7.20 9.52
C ASP A 95 -0.17 8.57 8.92
N PHE A 96 -1.28 8.62 8.15
CA PHE A 96 -1.74 9.80 7.39
C PHE A 96 -0.81 10.30 6.28
N SER A 97 0.28 9.58 5.96
CA SER A 97 1.10 9.93 4.80
C SER A 97 0.31 9.84 3.49
N HIS A 98 -0.68 8.93 3.46
CA HIS A 98 -1.68 8.79 2.41
C HIS A 98 -2.99 9.44 2.86
N ASP A 99 -3.43 10.46 2.14
CA ASP A 99 -4.66 11.19 2.49
C ASP A 99 -5.91 10.45 1.95
N PRO A 100 -6.87 10.05 2.80
CA PRO A 100 -8.10 9.37 2.36
C PRO A 100 -8.92 10.15 1.33
N VAL A 101 -8.70 11.47 1.18
CA VAL A 101 -9.36 12.29 0.15
C VAL A 101 -9.15 11.75 -1.28
N TYR A 102 -8.08 10.98 -1.51
CA TYR A 102 -7.79 10.40 -2.83
C TYR A 102 -8.60 9.13 -3.12
N LEU A 103 -9.21 8.47 -2.12
CA LEU A 103 -9.92 7.19 -2.30
C LEU A 103 -11.02 7.24 -3.39
N PRO A 104 -11.86 8.29 -3.50
CA PRO A 104 -12.85 8.39 -4.59
C PRO A 104 -12.23 8.43 -6.00
N ALA A 105 -11.07 9.10 -6.14
CA ALA A 105 -10.36 9.19 -7.42
C ALA A 105 -9.76 7.83 -7.81
N PHE A 106 -9.21 7.09 -6.84
CA PHE A 106 -8.78 5.70 -7.03
C PHE A 106 -9.94 4.79 -7.47
N LEU A 107 -11.09 4.83 -6.78
CA LEU A 107 -12.27 4.03 -7.16
C LEU A 107 -12.71 4.33 -8.59
N THR A 108 -12.71 5.60 -8.98
CA THR A 108 -13.08 6.00 -10.34
C THR A 108 -12.11 5.42 -11.36
N ALA A 109 -10.80 5.52 -11.12
CA ALA A 109 -9.77 4.97 -11.99
C ALA A 109 -9.77 3.44 -12.05
N ALA A 110 -10.07 2.76 -10.93
CA ALA A 110 -10.06 1.30 -10.82
C ALA A 110 -11.22 0.63 -11.58
N LYS A 111 -12.25 1.37 -11.98
CA LYS A 111 -13.28 0.86 -12.90
C LYS A 111 -12.70 0.45 -14.25
N GLU A 112 -11.63 1.11 -14.70
CA GLU A 112 -11.02 0.92 -16.03
C GLU A 112 -9.60 0.34 -15.98
N ALA A 113 -9.01 0.21 -14.79
CA ALA A 113 -7.66 -0.30 -14.58
C ALA A 113 -7.68 -1.49 -13.61
N ASP A 114 -6.74 -2.42 -13.81
CA ASP A 114 -6.58 -3.59 -12.97
C ASP A 114 -5.73 -3.28 -11.72
N LEU A 115 -4.84 -2.28 -11.85
CA LEU A 115 -4.08 -1.67 -10.75
C LEU A 115 -4.02 -0.14 -10.93
N VAL A 116 -4.35 0.60 -9.89
CA VAL A 116 -4.15 2.05 -9.79
C VAL A 116 -3.06 2.37 -8.78
N ILE A 117 -2.12 3.23 -9.15
CA ILE A 117 -1.00 3.67 -8.31
C ILE A 117 -1.18 5.15 -7.99
N GLY A 118 -1.15 5.49 -6.70
CA GLY A 118 -1.00 6.86 -6.23
C GLY A 118 0.43 7.33 -6.46
N SER A 119 0.63 8.15 -7.47
CA SER A 119 1.94 8.56 -7.95
C SER A 119 2.30 9.96 -7.48
N ARG A 120 3.46 10.06 -6.84
CA ARG A 120 4.06 11.34 -6.38
C ARG A 120 4.80 12.06 -7.51
N TYR A 121 5.04 11.38 -8.64
CA TYR A 121 6.01 11.82 -9.66
C TYR A 121 5.41 12.06 -11.04
N ILE A 122 4.07 12.13 -11.13
CA ILE A 122 3.34 12.62 -12.32
C ILE A 122 2.81 14.04 -12.08
N PRO A 123 2.41 14.78 -13.14
CA PRO A 123 1.83 16.12 -12.97
C PRO A 123 0.66 16.14 -11.98
N GLY A 124 0.71 17.08 -11.03
CA GLY A 124 -0.25 17.19 -9.92
C GLY A 124 0.13 16.37 -8.67
N GLY A 125 1.07 15.43 -8.79
CA GLY A 125 1.62 14.69 -7.66
C GLY A 125 2.76 15.42 -6.95
N GLY A 126 3.05 15.05 -5.71
CA GLY A 126 4.15 15.64 -4.97
C GLY A 126 4.43 15.03 -3.61
N VAL A 127 5.46 15.57 -2.96
CA VAL A 127 5.82 15.26 -1.58
C VAL A 127 5.90 16.55 -0.78
N VAL A 128 5.40 16.53 0.45
CA VAL A 128 5.41 17.68 1.38
C VAL A 128 6.23 17.30 2.61
N ASN A 129 7.03 18.26 3.09
CA ASN A 129 7.92 18.15 4.26
C ASN A 129 9.11 17.20 4.12
N TRP A 130 9.35 16.64 2.93
CA TRP A 130 10.52 15.78 2.68
C TRP A 130 11.84 16.54 2.65
N SER A 131 12.86 15.99 3.32
CA SER A 131 14.23 16.44 3.09
C SER A 131 14.64 16.22 1.62
N PHE A 132 15.46 17.12 1.08
CA PHE A 132 15.94 17.04 -0.30
C PHE A 132 16.57 15.68 -0.62
N PHE A 133 17.40 15.14 0.28
CA PHE A 133 18.03 13.83 0.11
C PHE A 133 17.01 12.68 0.09
N ARG A 134 16.01 12.69 0.98
CA ARG A 134 14.95 11.66 0.97
C ARG A 134 14.18 11.67 -0.35
N ARG A 135 13.87 12.86 -0.87
CA ARG A 135 13.22 13.03 -2.17
C ARG A 135 14.08 12.49 -3.31
N LEU A 136 15.36 12.84 -3.35
CA LEU A 136 16.28 12.38 -4.39
C LEU A 136 16.40 10.85 -4.40
N ILE A 137 16.54 10.24 -3.22
CA ILE A 137 16.63 8.78 -3.07
C ILE A 137 15.38 8.09 -3.59
N SER A 138 14.18 8.58 -3.23
CA SER A 138 12.94 7.92 -3.64
C SER A 138 12.68 8.05 -5.15
N ILE A 139 12.96 9.23 -5.72
CA ILE A 139 12.91 9.44 -7.18
C ILE A 139 13.94 8.52 -7.87
N GLY A 140 15.17 8.50 -7.37
CA GLY A 140 16.24 7.64 -7.88
C GLY A 140 15.90 6.16 -7.84
N GLY A 141 15.31 5.68 -6.72
CA GLY A 141 14.84 4.31 -6.58
C GLY A 141 13.74 3.95 -7.58
N SER A 142 12.79 4.86 -7.82
CA SER A 142 11.76 4.67 -8.85
C SER A 142 12.33 4.66 -10.26
N ILE A 143 13.24 5.59 -10.59
CA ILE A 143 13.92 5.63 -11.91
C ILE A 143 14.73 4.35 -12.13
N TYR A 144 15.54 3.96 -11.15
CA TYR A 144 16.35 2.75 -11.20
C TYR A 144 15.49 1.51 -11.45
N SER A 145 14.45 1.31 -10.62
CA SER A 145 13.56 0.15 -10.72
C SER A 145 12.84 0.12 -12.07
N ARG A 146 12.39 1.28 -12.56
CA ARG A 146 11.73 1.42 -13.86
C ARG A 146 12.66 0.99 -15.00
N LEU A 147 13.91 1.45 -15.00
CA LEU A 147 14.89 1.13 -16.06
C LEU A 147 15.24 -0.35 -16.06
N ILE A 148 15.53 -0.93 -14.89
CA ILE A 148 15.95 -2.33 -14.78
C ILE A 148 14.80 -3.28 -15.14
N LEU A 149 13.59 -2.99 -14.68
CA LEU A 149 12.41 -3.82 -14.91
C LEU A 149 11.65 -3.47 -16.20
N SER A 150 12.10 -2.45 -16.94
CA SER A 150 11.49 -1.99 -18.19
C SER A 150 10.01 -1.62 -18.06
N MET A 151 9.60 -1.09 -16.91
CA MET A 151 8.23 -0.61 -16.69
C MET A 151 8.06 0.82 -17.21
N PRO A 152 6.85 1.29 -17.53
CA PRO A 152 6.63 2.70 -17.94
C PRO A 152 6.23 3.64 -16.78
N TYR A 153 6.00 3.14 -15.57
CA TYR A 153 5.39 3.91 -14.46
C TYR A 153 6.38 4.81 -13.70
N LYS A 154 5.93 6.02 -13.33
CA LYS A 154 6.79 7.03 -12.70
C LYS A 154 7.06 6.76 -11.23
N ASP A 155 6.08 6.24 -10.49
CA ASP A 155 6.20 5.92 -9.07
C ASP A 155 6.04 4.42 -8.81
N LEU A 156 7.15 3.75 -8.51
CA LEU A 156 7.16 2.30 -8.23
C LEU A 156 7.33 1.98 -6.75
N THR A 157 7.66 2.98 -5.93
CA THR A 157 7.97 2.81 -4.51
C THR A 157 6.85 3.27 -3.59
N GLY A 158 5.78 3.86 -4.13
CA GLY A 158 4.59 4.27 -3.39
C GLY A 158 3.76 3.08 -2.90
N GLY A 159 3.22 3.19 -1.69
CA GLY A 159 2.37 2.18 -1.05
C GLY A 159 0.87 2.46 -1.11
N PHE A 160 0.44 3.56 -1.74
CA PHE A 160 -0.98 3.85 -1.95
C PHE A 160 -1.43 3.30 -3.29
N LYS A 161 -2.13 2.16 -3.27
CA LYS A 161 -2.57 1.48 -4.48
C LYS A 161 -3.99 0.97 -4.33
N CYS A 162 -4.64 0.71 -5.46
CA CYS A 162 -5.92 0.03 -5.52
C CYS A 162 -5.84 -1.07 -6.59
N PHE A 163 -6.04 -2.32 -6.19
CA PHE A 163 -6.12 -3.45 -7.09
C PHE A 163 -7.58 -3.84 -7.31
N ARG A 164 -7.89 -4.29 -8.52
CA ARG A 164 -9.08 -5.12 -8.72
C ARG A 164 -8.84 -6.51 -8.15
N ARG A 165 -9.87 -7.14 -7.61
CA ARG A 165 -9.79 -8.51 -7.09
C ARG A 165 -9.27 -9.49 -8.14
N GLU A 166 -9.77 -9.40 -9.37
CA GLU A 166 -9.34 -10.27 -10.46
C GLU A 166 -7.83 -10.13 -10.75
N ALA A 167 -7.27 -8.92 -10.58
CA ALA A 167 -5.86 -8.67 -10.71
C ALA A 167 -5.05 -9.38 -9.60
N LEU A 168 -5.49 -9.28 -8.34
CA LEU A 168 -4.83 -9.98 -7.22
C LEU A 168 -4.92 -11.50 -7.37
N MET A 169 -6.07 -12.04 -7.77
CA MET A 169 -6.26 -13.48 -7.99
C MET A 169 -5.34 -14.03 -9.09
N ALA A 170 -4.99 -13.21 -10.08
CA ALA A 170 -4.08 -13.61 -11.14
C ALA A 170 -2.60 -13.60 -10.71
N ILE A 171 -2.25 -12.95 -9.61
CA ILE A 171 -0.88 -12.90 -9.07
C ILE A 171 -0.69 -14.06 -8.09
N PRO A 172 0.37 -14.89 -8.23
CA PRO A 172 0.67 -15.92 -7.23
C PRO A 172 1.23 -15.24 -5.97
N LEU A 173 0.33 -14.91 -5.04
CA LEU A 173 0.64 -14.15 -3.84
C LEU A 173 1.62 -14.88 -2.91
N ASP A 174 1.63 -16.21 -2.93
CA ASP A 174 2.55 -17.05 -2.13
C ASP A 174 4.00 -17.00 -2.62
N ASP A 175 4.22 -16.62 -3.88
CA ASP A 175 5.57 -16.51 -4.46
C ASP A 175 6.19 -15.13 -4.21
N VAL A 176 5.46 -14.20 -3.58
CA VAL A 176 5.95 -12.86 -3.28
C VAL A 176 6.91 -12.94 -2.10
N PHE A 177 8.14 -12.49 -2.32
CA PHE A 177 9.24 -12.63 -1.35
C PHE A 177 9.84 -11.29 -0.91
N SER A 178 9.50 -10.20 -1.59
CA SER A 178 10.03 -8.88 -1.26
C SER A 178 9.32 -8.24 -0.07
N GLU A 179 10.02 -7.37 0.63
CA GLU A 179 9.54 -6.64 1.80
C GLU A 179 9.72 -5.12 1.63
N GLY A 180 9.03 -4.33 2.46
CA GLY A 180 9.13 -2.87 2.46
C GLY A 180 8.79 -2.24 1.09
N TYR A 181 9.60 -1.29 0.61
CA TYR A 181 9.35 -0.67 -0.71
C TYR A 181 9.58 -1.65 -1.89
N SER A 182 10.39 -2.70 -1.70
CA SER A 182 10.66 -3.68 -2.76
C SER A 182 9.45 -4.57 -3.04
N PHE A 183 8.61 -4.82 -2.01
CA PHE A 183 7.28 -5.42 -2.17
C PHE A 183 6.42 -4.63 -3.14
N GLN A 184 6.39 -3.30 -3.01
CA GLN A 184 5.62 -2.43 -3.89
C GLN A 184 6.09 -2.49 -5.34
N ILE A 185 7.40 -2.58 -5.56
CA ILE A 185 7.98 -2.76 -6.89
C ILE A 185 7.58 -4.13 -7.45
N GLU A 186 7.72 -5.20 -6.66
CA GLU A 186 7.41 -6.56 -7.07
C GLU A 186 5.95 -6.73 -7.48
N MET A 187 5.01 -6.24 -6.67
CA MET A 187 3.58 -6.33 -6.97
C MET A 187 3.23 -5.62 -8.29
N THR A 188 3.76 -4.41 -8.51
CA THR A 188 3.56 -3.70 -9.78
C THR A 188 4.22 -4.44 -10.95
N TYR A 189 5.41 -5.02 -10.74
CA TYR A 189 6.11 -5.76 -11.79
C TYR A 189 5.37 -7.04 -12.19
N ARG A 190 4.88 -7.83 -11.22
CA ARG A 190 4.07 -9.03 -11.47
C ARG A 190 2.79 -8.68 -12.23
N ALA A 191 2.11 -7.59 -11.86
CA ALA A 191 0.95 -7.09 -12.60
C ALA A 191 1.32 -6.69 -14.04
N HIS A 192 2.42 -5.94 -14.22
CA HIS A 192 2.90 -5.52 -15.53
C HIS A 192 3.25 -6.70 -16.44
N LYS A 193 3.94 -7.71 -15.91
CA LYS A 193 4.32 -8.93 -16.65
C LYS A 193 3.12 -9.75 -17.10
N LYS A 194 2.00 -9.66 -16.39
CA LYS A 194 0.72 -10.28 -16.78
C LYS A 194 -0.10 -9.44 -17.77
N GLY A 195 0.44 -8.31 -18.25
CA GLY A 195 -0.24 -7.46 -19.24
C GLY A 195 -1.42 -6.68 -18.66
N MET A 196 -1.48 -6.52 -17.34
CA MET A 196 -2.57 -5.80 -16.67
C MET A 196 -2.55 -4.31 -17.03
N ARG A 197 -3.74 -3.69 -17.06
CA ARG A 197 -3.90 -2.25 -17.25
C ARG A 197 -3.57 -1.54 -15.95
N ILE A 198 -2.44 -0.83 -15.94
CA ILE A 198 -1.96 -0.10 -14.76
C ILE A 198 -2.07 1.40 -15.04
N ARG A 199 -2.66 2.14 -14.10
CA ARG A 199 -2.84 3.60 -14.20
C ARG A 199 -2.21 4.31 -13.01
N GLU A 200 -1.58 5.45 -13.26
CA GLU A 200 -1.13 6.35 -12.20
C GLU A 200 -2.13 7.50 -12.02
N ILE A 201 -2.41 7.87 -10.77
CA ILE A 201 -3.15 9.09 -10.41
C ILE A 201 -2.31 9.95 -9.48
N PRO A 202 -2.37 11.29 -9.57
CA PRO A 202 -1.52 12.15 -8.78
C PRO A 202 -1.97 12.16 -7.31
N ILE A 203 -1.01 12.01 -6.39
CA ILE A 203 -1.23 12.20 -4.95
C ILE A 203 -0.18 13.12 -4.34
N ILE A 204 -0.54 13.79 -3.25
CA ILE A 204 0.41 14.50 -2.39
C ILE A 204 0.70 13.64 -1.17
N PHE A 205 1.94 13.20 -1.05
CA PHE A 205 2.41 12.43 0.10
C PHE A 205 2.99 13.36 1.16
N LYS A 206 2.48 13.30 2.39
CA LYS A 206 2.93 14.14 3.50
C LYS A 206 3.85 13.33 4.41
N GLU A 207 5.00 13.86 4.79
CA GLU A 207 5.84 13.20 5.81
C GLU A 207 5.22 13.36 7.21
N ARG A 208 5.21 12.27 7.97
CA ARG A 208 5.02 12.27 9.42
C ARG A 208 5.88 13.35 10.09
N VAL A 209 5.32 14.05 11.07
CA VAL A 209 6.09 14.88 11.99
C VAL A 209 6.89 13.96 12.92
N GLY A 210 8.15 13.68 12.55
CA GLY A 210 9.10 12.97 13.40
C GLY A 210 9.36 11.52 12.99
N GLY A 211 10.38 11.32 12.16
CA GLY A 211 10.99 10.03 11.90
C GLY A 211 12.38 10.22 11.30
N LYS A 212 13.43 9.76 11.98
CA LYS A 212 14.77 9.73 11.39
C LYS A 212 14.79 8.71 10.26
N SER A 213 15.34 9.08 9.11
CA SER A 213 15.56 8.16 7.99
C SER A 213 16.36 6.95 8.47
N LYS A 214 15.75 5.75 8.42
CA LYS A 214 16.40 4.47 8.77
C LYS A 214 17.29 3.94 7.64
N MET A 215 17.51 4.70 6.56
CA MET A 215 18.31 4.23 5.44
C MET A 215 19.80 4.13 5.78
N SER A 216 20.32 2.91 5.73
CA SER A 216 21.75 2.62 5.76
C SER A 216 22.28 2.24 4.38
N LYS A 217 23.60 2.33 4.16
CA LYS A 217 24.25 1.83 2.93
C LYS A 217 23.90 0.36 2.65
N LYS A 218 23.74 -0.45 3.69
CA LYS A 218 23.35 -1.86 3.58
C LYS A 218 21.95 -2.01 2.98
N ILE A 219 20.97 -1.26 3.50
CA ILE A 219 19.58 -1.27 3.00
C ILE A 219 19.53 -0.78 1.55
N PHE A 220 20.36 0.20 1.19
CA PHE A 220 20.46 0.70 -0.19
C PHE A 220 21.06 -0.35 -1.15
N ILE A 221 22.14 -1.03 -0.77
CA ILE A 221 22.72 -2.10 -1.58
C ILE A 221 21.75 -3.27 -1.72
N GLU A 222 21.07 -3.64 -0.64
CA GLU A 222 20.02 -4.66 -0.67
C GLU A 222 18.90 -4.28 -1.65
N ALA A 223 18.49 -3.00 -1.66
CA ALA A 223 17.52 -2.45 -2.63
C ALA A 223 17.88 -2.81 -4.08
N ILE A 224 19.15 -2.54 -4.42
CA ILE A 224 19.67 -2.70 -5.77
C ILE A 224 19.57 -4.17 -6.18
N PHE A 225 20.03 -5.08 -5.34
CA PHE A 225 20.00 -6.52 -5.60
C PHE A 225 18.57 -7.06 -5.65
N ARG A 226 17.66 -6.59 -4.79
CA ARG A 226 16.26 -7.03 -4.78
C ARG A 226 15.56 -6.73 -6.10
N VAL A 227 15.79 -5.58 -6.71
CA VAL A 227 15.22 -5.25 -8.04
C VAL A 227 15.69 -6.24 -9.11
N TRP A 228 16.97 -6.65 -9.10
CA TRP A 228 17.47 -7.66 -10.02
C TRP A 228 16.90 -9.04 -9.72
N GLN A 229 16.77 -9.40 -8.44
CA GLN A 229 16.13 -10.66 -8.04
C GLN A 229 14.70 -10.71 -8.58
N ILE A 230 13.89 -9.68 -8.34
CA ILE A 230 12.52 -9.54 -8.88
C ILE A 230 12.50 -9.76 -10.40
N LYS A 231 13.43 -9.14 -11.14
CA LYS A 231 13.52 -9.31 -12.60
C LYS A 231 13.70 -10.78 -13.02
N LEU A 232 14.48 -11.54 -12.25
CA LEU A 232 14.90 -12.89 -12.59
C LEU A 232 13.96 -13.97 -12.06
N THR A 233 13.21 -13.70 -10.97
CA THR A 233 12.43 -14.72 -10.26
C THR A 233 10.93 -14.52 -10.31
N SER A 234 10.41 -13.34 -10.69
CA SER A 234 8.95 -13.09 -10.74
C SER A 234 8.29 -13.62 -12.03
N LEU A 235 8.64 -14.85 -12.45
CA LEU A 235 8.06 -15.57 -13.59
C LEU A 235 7.07 -16.62 -13.14
#